data_AF-A0A2E2TZ87-F1
#
_entry.id   AF-A0A2E2TZ87-F1
#
_cell.length_a   1.000
_cell.length_b   1.000
_cell.length_c   1.000
_cell.angle_alpha   90.00
_cell.angle_beta   90.00
_cell.angle_gamma   90.00
#
_symmetry.space_group_name_H-M   'P 1'
#
loop_
_entity.id
_entity.type
_entity.pdbx_description
1 polymer ?
#
loop_
_entity_poly.entity_id
_entity_poly.type
_entity_poly.pdbx_seq_one_letter_code
_entity_poly.pdbx_strand_id
1 'polypeptide(L)' 'MKQQSEEAASRRKKTYDSYQAYVTAERKYLREPTPENWENKERAFEIFNRALLEQQNSSMH' A
#
# COMPACT_ATOMS: atom_id res chain seq x y z
N MET A 1 20.21 16.70 8.93
CA MET A 1 20.01 15.25 9.23
C MET A 1 18.65 14.91 9.86
N LYS A 2 17.78 15.85 10.28
CA LYS A 2 16.45 15.49 10.85
C LYS A 2 15.34 15.23 9.81
N GLN A 3 15.32 16.01 8.72
CA GLN A 3 14.27 15.92 7.69
C GLN A 3 14.22 14.56 6.96
N GLN A 4 15.37 13.97 6.64
CA GLN A 4 15.43 12.66 5.96
C GLN A 4 14.79 11.53 6.79
N SER A 5 14.89 11.60 8.12
CA SER A 5 14.31 10.61 9.03
C SER A 5 12.78 10.70 9.10
N GLU A 6 12.23 11.91 9.03
CA GLU A 6 10.78 12.16 9.04
C GLU A 6 10.13 11.71 7.73
N GLU A 7 10.78 11.98 6.59
CA GLU A 7 10.33 11.49 5.29
C GLU A 7 10.33 9.97 5.21
N ALA A 8 11.38 9.32 5.71
CA ALA A 8 11.47 7.86 5.75
C ALA A 8 10.40 7.23 6.66
N ALA A 9 10.07 7.86 7.80
CA ALA A 9 8.98 7.42 8.67
C ALA A 9 7.60 7.59 8.01
N SER A 10 7.37 8.73 7.36
CA SER A 10 6.12 9.03 6.63
C SER A 10 5.87 8.03 5.49
N ARG A 11 6.89 7.72 4.70
CA ARG A 11 6.80 6.72 3.60
C ARG A 11 6.48 5.34 4.12
N ARG A 12 7.15 4.88 5.19
CA ARG A 12 6.84 3.58 5.84
C ARG A 12 5.41 3.50 6.34
N LYS A 13 4.90 4.59 6.95
CA LYS A 13 3.50 4.65 7.38
C LYS A 13 2.55 4.54 6.19
N LYS A 14 2.80 5.27 5.10
CA LYS A 14 1.99 5.20 3.87
C LYS A 14 1.95 3.78 3.27
N THR A 15 3.09 3.09 3.21
CA THR A 15 3.16 1.70 2.76
C THR A 15 2.34 0.77 3.66
N TYR A 16 2.44 0.93 4.98
CA TYR A 16 1.66 0.13 5.93
C TYR A 16 0.16 0.39 5.82
N ASP A 17 -0.26 1.65 5.73
CA ASP A 17 -1.68 2.01 5.63
C ASP A 17 -2.29 1.47 4.33
N SER A 18 -1.57 1.58 3.21
CA SER A 18 -2.01 1.02 1.92
C SER A 18 -2.04 -0.52 1.91
N TYR A 19 -1.09 -1.16 2.60
CA TYR A 19 -1.11 -2.61 2.81
C TYR A 19 -2.37 -3.06 3.60
N GLN A 20 -2.72 -2.37 4.69
CA GLN A 20 -3.93 -2.68 5.46
C GLN A 20 -5.21 -2.52 4.62
N ALA A 21 -5.27 -1.50 3.76
CA ALA A 21 -6.38 -1.32 2.83
C ALA A 21 -6.47 -2.47 1.82
N TYR A 22 -5.35 -2.89 1.24
CA TYR A 22 -5.28 -4.05 0.34
C TYR A 22 -5.78 -5.33 1.02
N VAL A 23 -5.28 -5.66 2.22
CA VAL A 23 -5.69 -6.86 2.96
C VAL A 23 -7.19 -6.83 3.28
N THR A 24 -7.73 -5.65 3.58
CA THR A 24 -9.17 -5.48 3.83
C THR A 24 -9.99 -5.77 2.57
N ALA A 25 -9.58 -5.22 1.41
CA ALA A 25 -10.25 -5.46 0.14
C ALA A 25 -10.12 -6.93 -0.31
N GLU A 26 -8.94 -7.54 -0.13
CA GLU A 26 -8.70 -8.96 -0.42
C GLU A 26 -9.62 -9.86 0.42
N ARG A 27 -9.73 -9.62 1.73
CA ARG A 27 -10.65 -10.36 2.61
C ARG A 27 -12.10 -10.21 2.18
N LYS A 28 -12.50 -9.03 1.70
CA LYS A 28 -13.86 -8.80 1.18
C LYS A 28 -14.09 -9.61 -0.10
N TYR A 29 -13.16 -9.58 -1.05
CA TYR A 29 -13.24 -10.38 -2.27
C TYR A 29 -13.28 -11.90 -1.98
N LEU A 30 -12.48 -12.38 -1.04
CA LEU A 30 -12.48 -13.80 -0.65
C LEU A 30 -13.82 -14.24 -0.03
N ARG A 31 -14.52 -13.34 0.66
CA ARG A 31 -15.86 -13.59 1.20
C ARG A 31 -16.94 -13.49 0.12
N GLU A 32 -16.81 -12.52 -0.78
CA GLU A 32 -17.79 -12.17 -1.80
C GLU A 32 -17.08 -11.92 -3.14
N PRO A 33 -16.86 -12.96 -3.97
CA PRO A 33 -16.03 -12.87 -5.18
C PRO A 33 -16.81 -12.27 -6.35
N THR A 34 -17.25 -11.02 -6.21
CA THR A 34 -17.90 -10.25 -7.27
C THR A 34 -16.87 -9.50 -8.12
N PRO A 35 -17.20 -9.14 -9.39
CA PRO A 35 -16.34 -8.28 -10.20
C PRO A 35 -15.98 -6.96 -9.51
N GLU A 36 -16.95 -6.34 -8.83
CA GLU A 36 -16.72 -5.10 -8.09
C GLU A 36 -15.69 -5.29 -6.95
N ASN A 37 -15.80 -6.37 -6.17
CA ASN A 37 -14.84 -6.63 -5.10
C ASN A 37 -13.46 -7.02 -5.64
N TRP A 38 -13.39 -7.67 -6.81
CA TRP A 38 -12.14 -7.90 -7.53
C TRP A 38 -11.49 -6.57 -7.94
N GLU A 39 -12.22 -5.69 -8.61
CA GLU A 39 -11.70 -4.37 -9.03
C GLU A 39 -11.24 -3.53 -7.83
N ASN A 40 -11.98 -3.56 -6.73
CA ASN A 40 -11.60 -2.90 -5.48
C ASN A 40 -10.31 -3.48 -4.88
N LYS A 41 -10.14 -4.81 -4.89
CA LYS A 41 -8.90 -5.47 -4.47
C LYS A 41 -7.73 -5.07 -5.36
N GLU A 42 -7.89 -5.11 -6.68
CA GLU A 42 -6.83 -4.79 -7.64
C GLU A 42 -6.40 -3.32 -7.51
N ARG A 43 -7.36 -2.39 -7.40
CA ARG A 43 -7.04 -0.98 -7.17
C ARG A 43 -6.29 -0.75 -5.86
N ALA A 44 -6.67 -1.43 -4.78
CA ALA A 44 -5.97 -1.33 -3.51
C ALA A 44 -4.55 -1.92 -3.59
N PHE A 45 -4.37 -2.99 -4.36
CA PHE A 45 -3.07 -3.59 -4.64
C PHE A 45 -2.15 -2.62 -5.39
N GLU A 46 -2.64 -1.95 -6.44
CA GLU A 46 -1.85 -0.96 -7.19
C GLU A 46 -1.36 0.19 -6.32
N ILE A 47 -2.22 0.70 -5.42
CA ILE A 47 -1.86 1.75 -4.47
C ILE A 47 -0.76 1.28 -3.51
N PHE A 48 -0.91 0.08 -2.95
CA PHE A 48 0.10 -0.52 -2.08
C PHE A 48 1.43 -0.75 -2.81
N ASN A 49 1.38 -1.34 -4.01
CA ASN A 49 2.58 -1.61 -4.80
C ASN A 49 3.34 -0.32 -5.14
N ARG A 50 2.62 0.75 -5.50
CA ARG A 50 3.21 2.07 -5.69
C ARG A 50 3.89 2.60 -4.43
N ALA A 51 3.23 2.51 -3.26
CA ALA A 51 3.81 2.96 -2.00
C ALA A 51 5.08 2.16 -1.63
N LEU A 52 5.08 0.85 -1.90
CA LEU A 52 6.23 -0.03 -1.68
C LEU A 52 7.42 0.36 -2.56
N LEU A 53 7.20 0.62 -3.85
CA LEU A 53 8.25 1.05 -4.78
C LEU A 53 8.82 2.43 -4.40
N GLU A 54 7.95 3.37 -4.01
CA GLU A 54 8.36 4.69 -3.50
C GLU A 54 9.25 4.55 -2.24
N GLN A 55 8.92 3.64 -1.33
CA GLN A 55 9.73 3.36 -0.14
C GLN A 55 11.10 2.74 -0.49
N GLN A 56 11.14 1.77 -1.42
CA GLN A 56 12.39 1.10 -1.83
C GLN A 56 13.35 2.05 -2.55
N ASN A 57 12.84 2.86 -3.48
CA ASN A 57 13.66 3.82 -4.23
C ASN A 57 14.28 4.89 -3.32
N SER A 58 13.68 5.16 -2.17
CA SER A 58 14.20 6.11 -1.17
C SER A 58 15.36 5.55 -0.35
N SER A 59 15.62 4.24 -0.42
CA SER A 59 16.67 3.55 0.35
C SER A 59 17.95 3.30 -0.46
N MET A 60 17.99 3.70 -1.74
CA MET A 60 19.14 3.55 -2.65
C MET A 60 19.92 4.86 -2.91
N HIS A 61 19.70 5.90 -2.09
CA HIS A 61 20.43 7.18 -2.10
C HIS A 61 20.93 7.50 -0.69
#